data_AF-A0A482ZN99-F1
#
_entry.id   AF-A0A482ZN99-F1
#
_cell.length_a   1.000
_cell.length_b   1.000
_cell.length_c   1.000
_cell.angle_alpha   90.00
_cell.angle_beta   90.00
_cell.angle_gamma   90.00
#
_symmetry.space_group_name_H-M   'P 1'
#
loop_
_entity.id
_entity.type
_entity.pdbx_description
1 polymer ?
#
loop_
_entity_poly.entity_id
_entity_poly.type
_entity_poly.pdbx_seq_one_letter_code
_entity_poly.pdbx_strand_id
1 'polypeptide(L)'
;MCKETISTFELLNKFPDHTTARKFIEQKRWANGVECPECQSSKITIRRGHREGQFVCGHCAKDFSVRTGTVFACSKIPLHKWLYAMYQVVTVRKEVSSMQLPKEWVSLKNPLGFCCTD
;
A
#
# COMPACT_ATOMS: atom_id res chain seq x y z
N MET A 1 -4.30 24.44 0.76
CA MET A 1 -5.17 23.90 -0.31
C MET A 1 -5.46 22.43 -0.02
N CYS A 2 -6.63 22.14 0.55
CA CYS A 2 -7.07 20.76 0.73
C CYS A 2 -7.52 20.25 -0.64
N LYS A 3 -6.69 19.44 -1.32
CA LYS A 3 -7.13 18.75 -2.53
C LYS A 3 -8.29 17.85 -2.14
N GLU A 4 -9.42 17.98 -2.83
CA GLU A 4 -10.60 17.15 -2.61
C GLU A 4 -10.19 15.68 -2.64
N THR A 5 -10.31 15.01 -1.49
CA THR A 5 -10.10 13.57 -1.40
C THR A 5 -11.33 12.89 -1.98
N ILE A 6 -11.17 12.20 -3.11
CA ILE A 6 -12.19 11.33 -3.72
C ILE A 6 -12.77 10.39 -2.68
N SER A 7 -14.06 10.06 -2.72
CA SER A 7 -14.66 9.15 -1.72
C SER A 7 -13.99 7.76 -1.72
N THR A 8 -14.03 7.06 -0.58
CA THR A 8 -13.55 5.66 -0.46
C THR A 8 -14.17 4.75 -1.51
N PHE A 9 -15.46 4.94 -1.77
CA PHE A 9 -16.21 4.18 -2.78
C PHE A 9 -15.68 4.45 -4.20
N GLU A 10 -15.35 5.71 -4.50
CA GLU A 10 -14.78 6.08 -5.79
C GLU A 10 -13.39 5.48 -6.00
N LEU A 11 -12.58 5.40 -4.93
CA LEU A 11 -11.27 4.72 -4.97
C LEU A 11 -11.41 3.24 -5.31
N LEU A 12 -12.35 2.53 -4.68
CA LEU A 12 -12.59 1.10 -4.92
C LEU A 12 -13.05 0.86 -6.37
N ASN A 13 -13.91 1.73 -6.89
CA ASN A 13 -14.33 1.67 -8.30
C ASN A 13 -13.18 1.93 -9.28
N LYS A 14 -12.22 2.79 -8.92
CA LYS A 14 -11.02 3.03 -9.75
C LYS A 14 -10.05 1.85 -9.73
N PHE A 15 -9.98 1.10 -8.64
CA PHE A 15 -9.01 0.02 -8.46
C PHE A 15 -9.68 -1.30 -8.01
N PRO A 16 -10.51 -1.94 -8.86
CA PRO A 16 -11.15 -3.21 -8.51
C PRO A 16 -10.13 -4.36 -8.46
N ASP A 17 -9.14 -4.33 -9.36
CA ASP A 17 -8.20 -5.43 -9.56
C ASP A 17 -6.77 -5.09 -9.20
N HIS A 18 -5.99 -6.15 -8.93
CA HIS A 18 -4.54 -6.04 -8.71
C HIS A 18 -3.81 -5.46 -9.92
N THR A 19 -4.21 -5.84 -11.14
CA THR A 19 -3.60 -5.39 -12.40
C THR A 19 -3.78 -3.88 -12.63
N THR A 20 -4.96 -3.35 -12.36
CA THR A 20 -5.26 -1.91 -12.47
C THR A 20 -4.47 -1.10 -11.44
N ALA A 21 -4.46 -1.57 -10.18
CA ALA A 21 -3.66 -0.96 -9.11
C ALA A 21 -2.16 -0.94 -9.44
N ARG A 22 -1.66 -2.04 -10.02
CA ARG A 22 -0.28 -2.16 -10.46
C ARG A 22 0.06 -1.15 -11.56
N LYS A 23 -0.74 -1.07 -12.63
CA LYS A 23 -0.53 -0.11 -13.74
C LYS A 23 -0.51 1.33 -13.22
N PHE A 24 -1.39 1.65 -12.28
CA PHE A 24 -1.43 2.96 -11.65
C PHE A 24 -0.13 3.29 -10.89
N ILE A 25 0.38 2.35 -10.09
CA ILE A 25 1.64 2.53 -9.37
C ILE A 25 2.82 2.59 -10.35
N GLU A 26 2.83 1.79 -11.42
CA GLU A 26 3.84 1.84 -12.48
C GLU A 26 3.89 3.23 -13.12
N GLN A 27 2.75 3.78 -13.53
CA GLN A 27 2.64 5.12 -14.10
C GLN A 27 3.11 6.21 -13.14
N LYS A 28 2.78 6.09 -11.85
CA LYS A 28 3.19 7.08 -10.85
C LYS A 28 4.67 6.99 -10.50
N ARG A 29 5.24 5.79 -10.44
CA ARG A 29 6.65 5.58 -10.10
C ARG A 29 7.58 5.95 -11.25
N TRP A 30 7.18 5.62 -12.48
CA TRP A 30 8.00 5.73 -13.68
C TRP A 30 7.35 6.63 -14.73
N ALA A 31 7.01 7.86 -14.34
CA ALA A 31 6.43 8.84 -15.25
C ALA A 31 7.37 9.22 -16.41
N ASN A 32 8.68 9.23 -16.15
CA ASN A 32 9.71 9.63 -17.11
C ASN A 32 10.45 8.44 -17.75
N GLY A 33 9.98 7.21 -17.51
CA GLY A 33 10.65 5.99 -17.94
C GLY A 33 10.98 5.06 -16.78
N VAL A 34 11.09 3.77 -17.09
CA VAL A 34 11.46 2.76 -16.09
C VAL A 34 12.96 2.88 -15.83
N GLU A 35 13.34 2.82 -14.56
CA GLU A 35 14.74 2.82 -14.13
C GLU A 35 14.97 1.69 -13.13
N CYS A 36 16.14 1.05 -13.20
CA CYS A 36 16.49 -0.01 -12.27
C CYS A 36 16.76 0.59 -10.87
N PRO A 37 16.15 0.06 -9.80
CA PRO A 37 16.37 0.59 -8.44
C PRO A 37 17.79 0.40 -7.90
N GLU A 38 18.56 -0.52 -8.48
CA GLU A 38 19.89 -0.89 -8.01
C GLU A 38 21.00 -0.09 -8.70
N CYS A 39 20.91 0.06 -10.03
CA CYS A 39 21.96 0.66 -10.84
C CYS A 39 21.52 1.90 -11.64
N GLN A 40 20.25 2.29 -11.53
CA GLN A 40 19.68 3.47 -12.20
C GLN A 40 19.80 3.47 -13.73
N SER A 41 20.14 2.33 -14.34
CA SER A 41 20.18 2.22 -15.80
C SER A 41 18.77 2.24 -16.38
N SER A 42 18.59 2.94 -17.49
CA SER A 42 17.36 2.97 -18.32
C SER A 42 17.26 1.80 -19.31
N LYS A 43 18.30 0.96 -19.41
CA LYS A 43 18.30 -0.24 -20.26
C LYS A 43 17.52 -1.37 -19.61
N ILE A 44 16.23 -1.45 -19.91
CA ILE A 44 15.31 -2.42 -19.28
C ILE A 44 14.56 -3.20 -20.35
N THR A 45 14.40 -4.49 -20.10
CA THR A 45 13.60 -5.41 -20.92
C THR A 45 12.40 -5.87 -20.12
N ILE A 46 11.21 -5.80 -20.74
CA ILE A 46 9.97 -6.29 -20.13
C ILE A 46 9.89 -7.80 -20.37
N ARG A 47 9.81 -8.60 -19.31
CA ARG A 47 9.54 -10.04 -19.44
C ARG A 47 8.08 -10.22 -19.85
N ARG A 48 7.86 -10.68 -21.07
CA ARG A 48 6.54 -11.14 -21.54
C ARG A 48 6.42 -12.62 -21.17
N GLY A 49 5.56 -12.94 -20.20
CA GLY A 49 5.37 -14.31 -19.70
C GLY A 49 4.25 -14.40 -18.67
N HIS A 50 4.16 -15.54 -17.96
CA HIS A 50 3.06 -15.86 -17.02
C HIS A 50 2.93 -14.89 -15.83
N ARG A 51 3.94 -14.06 -15.56
CA ARG A 51 3.91 -13.02 -14.52
C ARG A 51 4.11 -11.67 -15.18
N GLU A 52 3.01 -10.99 -15.48
CA GLU A 52 3.04 -9.66 -16.09
C GLU A 52 3.84 -8.69 -15.22
N GLY A 53 4.51 -7.73 -15.88
CA GLY A 53 5.32 -6.63 -15.32
C GLY A 53 6.48 -7.02 -14.38
N GLN A 54 7.16 -8.11 -14.71
CA GLN A 54 8.54 -8.25 -14.29
C GLN A 54 9.44 -7.51 -15.30
N PHE A 55 10.39 -6.73 -14.77
CA PHE A 55 11.37 -5.97 -15.52
C PHE A 55 12.74 -6.59 -15.28
N VAL A 56 13.53 -6.73 -16.35
CA VAL A 56 14.91 -7.18 -16.27
C VAL A 56 15.80 -5.99 -16.60
N CYS A 57 16.76 -5.71 -15.74
CA CYS A 57 17.80 -4.75 -16.06
C CYS A 57 18.81 -5.37 -17.02
N GLY A 58 19.07 -4.71 -18.16
CA GLY A 58 20.09 -5.18 -19.12
C GLY A 58 21.53 -4.99 -18.65
N HIS A 59 21.77 -4.17 -17.62
CA HIS A 59 23.11 -3.94 -17.07
C HIS A 59 23.45 -4.89 -15.92
N CYS A 60 22.52 -5.06 -14.97
CA CYS A 60 22.74 -5.90 -13.79
C CYS A 60 22.16 -7.31 -13.93
N ALA A 61 21.41 -7.60 -15.00
CA ALA A 61 20.66 -8.85 -15.21
C ALA A 61 19.71 -9.24 -14.07
N LYS A 62 19.44 -8.32 -13.13
CA LYS A 62 18.53 -8.54 -12.01
C LYS A 62 17.09 -8.34 -12.45
N ASP A 63 16.22 -9.23 -11.99
CA ASP A 63 14.77 -9.12 -12.12
C ASP A 63 14.21 -8.23 -11.01
N PHE A 64 13.39 -7.26 -11.39
CA PHE A 64 12.68 -6.40 -10.45
C PHE A 64 11.23 -6.19 -10.87
N SER A 65 10.42 -5.73 -9.92
CA SER A 65 9.02 -5.40 -10.14
C SER A 65 8.71 -4.05 -9.52
N VAL A 66 7.48 -3.58 -9.72
CA VAL A 66 6.92 -2.39 -9.05
C VAL A 66 7.09 -2.43 -7.54
N ARG A 67 7.14 -3.63 -6.95
CA ARG A 67 7.28 -3.84 -5.51
C ARG A 67 8.73 -3.70 -5.03
N THR A 68 9.71 -3.93 -5.89
CA THR A 68 11.14 -3.94 -5.50
C THR A 68 11.55 -2.58 -4.96
N GLY A 69 12.14 -2.56 -3.76
CA GLY A 69 12.55 -1.33 -3.07
C GLY A 69 11.40 -0.50 -2.49
N THR A 70 10.21 -1.09 -2.29
CA THR A 70 9.05 -0.40 -1.69
C THR A 70 8.54 -1.17 -0.48
N VAL A 71 7.74 -0.50 0.37
CA VAL A 71 7.04 -1.14 1.49
C VAL A 71 6.14 -2.32 1.08
N PHE A 72 5.78 -2.42 -0.21
CA PHE A 72 4.98 -3.52 -0.73
C PHE A 72 5.77 -4.83 -0.88
N ALA A 73 7.11 -4.77 -0.96
CA ALA A 73 7.97 -5.94 -1.17
C ALA A 73 7.85 -6.98 -0.06
N CYS A 74 7.77 -6.52 1.20
CA CYS A 74 7.78 -7.39 2.37
C CYS A 74 6.40 -7.97 2.71
N SER A 75 5.35 -7.57 2.00
CA SER A 75 3.96 -7.91 2.35
C SER A 75 3.34 -8.84 1.32
N LYS A 76 2.60 -9.85 1.80
CA LYS A 76 1.80 -10.76 0.95
C LYS A 76 0.50 -10.11 0.46
N ILE A 77 0.21 -8.89 0.89
CA ILE A 77 -1.03 -8.18 0.61
C ILE A 77 -1.05 -7.74 -0.87
N PRO A 78 -2.18 -7.89 -1.58
CA PRO A 78 -2.32 -7.42 -2.97
C PRO A 78 -2.27 -5.88 -3.07
N LEU A 79 -1.82 -5.37 -4.22
CA LEU A 79 -1.58 -3.93 -4.41
C LEU A 79 -2.84 -3.06 -4.28
N HIS A 80 -4.01 -3.57 -4.70
CA HIS A 80 -5.28 -2.82 -4.56
C HIS A 80 -5.64 -2.57 -3.08
N LYS A 81 -5.39 -3.53 -2.19
CA LYS A 81 -5.62 -3.36 -0.74
C LYS A 81 -4.62 -2.39 -0.12
N TRP A 82 -3.39 -2.37 -0.62
CA TRP A 82 -2.39 -1.38 -0.21
C TRP A 82 -2.78 0.04 -0.58
N LEU A 83 -3.30 0.26 -1.80
CA LEU A 83 -3.82 1.57 -2.22
C LEU A 83 -4.96 2.02 -1.31
N TYR A 84 -5.87 1.12 -0.95
CA TYR A 84 -6.92 1.41 0.03
C TYR A 84 -6.36 1.76 1.42
N ALA A 85 -5.41 0.97 1.94
CA ALA A 85 -4.78 1.24 3.23
C ALA A 85 -4.06 2.60 3.27
N MET A 86 -3.30 2.92 2.22
CA MET A 86 -2.64 4.22 2.09
C MET A 86 -3.65 5.36 1.99
N TYR A 87 -4.73 5.17 1.23
CA TYR A 87 -5.80 6.16 1.15
C TYR A 87 -6.40 6.42 2.53
N GLN A 88 -6.74 5.36 3.28
CA GLN A 88 -7.26 5.49 4.65
C GLN A 88 -6.31 6.27 5.56
N VAL A 89 -5.01 5.94 5.55
CA VAL A 89 -4.00 6.65 6.35
C VAL A 89 -3.94 8.14 6.01
N VAL A 90 -4.09 8.51 4.73
CA VAL A 90 -4.05 9.91 4.29
C VAL A 90 -5.35 10.65 4.59
N THR A 91 -6.50 9.97 4.52
CA THR A 91 -7.82 10.61 4.65
C THR A 91 -8.36 10.64 6.06
N VAL A 92 -7.93 9.71 6.91
CA VAL A 92 -8.29 9.70 8.32
C VAL A 92 -7.52 10.83 9.01
N ARG A 93 -8.15 12.01 9.08
CA ARG A 93 -7.69 13.14 9.92
C ARG A 93 -7.97 12.95 11.41
N LYS A 94 -8.56 11.82 11.79
CA LYS A 94 -8.77 11.48 13.20
C LYS A 94 -7.63 10.57 13.62
N GLU A 95 -6.63 11.17 14.27
CA GLU A 95 -5.82 10.41 15.21
C GLU A 95 -6.77 9.56 16.04
N VAL A 96 -6.62 8.23 15.99
CA VAL A 96 -7.21 7.40 17.04
C VAL A 96 -6.44 7.80 18.28
N SER A 97 -6.98 8.75 19.04
CA SER A 97 -6.37 9.19 20.27
C SER A 97 -6.22 7.96 21.16
N SER A 98 -5.00 7.64 21.58
CA SER A 98 -4.73 6.57 22.54
C SER A 98 -5.52 6.75 23.85
N MET A 99 -6.03 7.97 24.11
CA MET A 99 -6.90 8.32 25.24
C MET A 99 -8.40 8.04 25.01
N GLN A 100 -8.82 7.61 23.82
CA GLN A 100 -10.21 7.20 23.54
C GLN A 100 -10.44 5.70 23.76
N LEU A 101 -9.38 4.88 23.61
CA LEU A 101 -9.42 3.44 23.90
C LEU A 101 -9.84 3.10 25.35
N PRO A 102 -9.42 3.83 26.40
CA PRO A 102 -9.84 3.54 27.77
C PRO A 102 -11.32 3.85 28.02
N LYS A 103 -11.90 4.82 27.30
CA LYS A 103 -13.27 5.29 27.57
C LYS A 103 -14.33 4.36 26.97
N GLU A 104 -14.05 3.76 25.80
CA GLU A 104 -14.92 2.73 25.22
C GLU A 104 -14.81 1.38 25.96
N TRP A 105 -13.62 1.02 26.46
CA TRP A 105 -13.42 -0.25 27.18
C TRP A 105 -14.08 -0.29 28.56
N VAL A 106 -14.20 0.86 29.24
CA VAL A 106 -14.81 0.96 30.57
C VAL A 106 -16.34 0.80 30.51
N SER A 107 -16.99 1.07 29.38
CA SER A 107 -18.45 0.91 29.25
C SER A 107 -18.92 -0.55 29.16
N LEU A 108 -18.00 -1.49 28.90
CA LEU A 108 -18.29 -2.95 28.87
C LEU A 108 -17.88 -3.68 30.14
N LYS A 109 -17.44 -2.97 31.19
CA LYS A 109 -17.19 -3.56 32.51
C LYS A 109 -18.15 -3.00 33.55
N ASN A 110 -19.33 -3.58 33.62
CA ASN A 110 -20.15 -3.63 34.83
C ASN A 110 -20.68 -5.08 34.95
N PRO A 111 -20.93 -5.64 36.14
CA PRO A 111 -20.21 -5.59 37.41
C PRO A 111 -20.06 -7.04 37.92
N LEU A 112 -19.02 -7.78 37.55
CA LEU A 112 -18.71 -9.03 38.26
C LEU A 112 -17.23 -9.00 38.60
N GLY A 113 -17.00 -8.64 39.86
CA GLY A 113 -15.70 -8.49 40.46
C GLY A 113 -14.88 -9.76 40.35
N PHE A 114 -13.65 -9.60 39.89
CA PHE A 114 -12.54 -10.43 40.30
C PHE A 114 -11.41 -9.48 40.68
N CYS A 115 -11.37 -9.18 41.99
CA CYS A 115 -10.15 -8.74 42.64
C CYS A 115 -9.16 -9.90 42.55
N CYS A 116 -8.00 -9.68 41.95
CA CYS A 116 -6.81 -10.46 42.26
C CYS A 116 -5.87 -9.50 42.99
N THR A 117 -5.91 -9.55 44.32
CA THR A 117 -4.73 -9.34 45.16
C THR A 117 -3.84 -10.57 44.98
N ASP A 118 -2.65 -10.37 44.43
CA ASP A 118 -1.34 -10.67 45.05
C ASP A 118 -0.22 -10.29 44.06
#